data_AF-A0AAJ5X6W4-F1
#
_entry.id   AF-A0AAJ5X6W4-F1
#
_cell.length_a   1.000
_cell.length_b   1.000
_cell.length_c   1.000
_cell.angle_alpha   90.00
_cell.angle_beta   90.00
_cell.angle_gamma   90.00
#
_symmetry.space_group_name_H-M   'P 1'
#
loop_
_entity.id
_entity.type
_entity.pdbx_description
1 polymer ?
#
loop_
_entity_poly.entity_id
_entity_poly.type
_entity_poly.pdbx_seq_one_letter_code
_entity_poly.pdbx_strand_id
1 'polypeptide(L)'
;MPIPPGTRGDADRDLSAALVLLNQLRPALAQGDRVQQNRIVAELIALHAPLGDQWERLADLALNNGEIGLARRAIDLFVEASGGAAGAIYRKASLLEQAGALREAFDLIGSLPANLLDPFALAYGRGTAALFLRESEEARAQLERAVLLQPQAGAAWLSLAMSGNLASDPELADRILSAERGIDDAPAPQRAAYFYAQGKVYAERGEHRQAFIAFARGASEVKRLKPYDRAWDRGEAEESLRGYDAENLAKIGAAQREPTGRSIFVTGLPRSGTTLVEQILVSHSAVGAGGEIDRLRLLANEIRGISWPALSTYVGTHGVAGIARFWNHLVDERLPGQGQIVDKTLGTTRLLGLAAALLPEAPLIWVVRDPLDCAWSCFRTFFPVNLQWTYDLDDIACHFRLQDELLRHWQDILGDRLLVVRYENLVDDPGEWIRRILAHCGLPEEPQVFTPHKTERVVTTASTMQVRRPINRDGIGAARPYREFLQPFIDAYSK
;
A
#
# COMPACT_ATOMS: atom_id res chain seq x y z
N MET A 1 -36.84 28.33 -32.31
CA MET A 1 -35.52 28.41 -32.97
C MET A 1 -35.08 27.00 -33.33
N PRO A 2 -34.78 26.70 -34.61
CA PRO A 2 -34.28 25.39 -35.00
C PRO A 2 -32.83 25.22 -34.50
N ILE A 3 -32.54 24.02 -34.01
CA ILE A 3 -31.19 23.59 -33.60
C ILE A 3 -30.29 23.61 -34.84
N PRO A 4 -29.01 24.06 -34.76
CA PRO A 4 -28.14 24.13 -35.93
C PRO A 4 -27.95 22.74 -36.56
N PRO A 5 -27.96 22.62 -37.91
CA PRO A 5 -27.66 21.38 -38.59
C PRO A 5 -26.15 21.11 -38.53
N GLY A 6 -25.73 20.50 -37.42
CA GLY A 6 -24.35 20.07 -37.18
C GLY A 6 -24.22 19.02 -36.08
N THR A 7 -25.18 18.93 -35.15
CA THR A 7 -25.01 18.14 -33.92
C THR A 7 -25.41 16.67 -34.02
N ARG A 8 -26.31 16.28 -34.94
CA ARG A 8 -26.76 14.88 -35.06
C ARG A 8 -25.79 13.99 -35.84
N GLY A 9 -25.15 14.51 -36.88
CA GLY A 9 -24.23 13.75 -37.72
C GLY A 9 -22.93 13.39 -37.01
N ASP A 10 -22.43 14.29 -36.16
CA ASP A 10 -21.23 14.05 -35.35
C ASP A 10 -21.52 13.07 -34.21
N ALA A 11 -22.67 13.17 -33.54
CA ALA A 11 -23.04 12.24 -32.47
C ALA A 11 -23.19 10.77 -32.94
N ASP A 12 -23.80 10.54 -34.11
CA ASP A 12 -23.93 9.18 -34.69
C ASP A 12 -22.56 8.64 -35.16
N ARG A 13 -21.67 9.52 -35.61
CA ARG A 13 -20.30 9.18 -36.00
C ARG A 13 -19.44 8.82 -34.78
N ASP A 14 -19.54 9.58 -33.70
CA ASP A 14 -18.80 9.36 -32.46
C ASP A 14 -19.26 8.09 -31.76
N LEU A 15 -20.56 7.79 -31.78
CA LEU A 15 -21.10 6.51 -31.30
C LEU A 15 -20.57 5.33 -32.10
N SER A 16 -20.52 5.45 -33.43
CA SER A 16 -19.98 4.42 -34.32
C SER A 16 -18.48 4.19 -34.06
N ALA A 17 -17.70 5.25 -33.86
CA ALA A 17 -16.29 5.18 -33.52
C ALA A 17 -16.06 4.53 -32.14
N ALA A 18 -16.85 4.91 -31.13
CA ALA A 18 -16.82 4.32 -29.80
C ALA A 18 -17.11 2.81 -29.83
N LEU A 19 -18.09 2.36 -30.61
CA LEU A 19 -18.39 0.93 -30.76
C LEU A 19 -17.23 0.14 -31.37
N VAL A 20 -16.53 0.70 -32.34
CA VAL A 20 -15.33 0.07 -32.92
C VAL A 20 -14.25 -0.10 -31.84
N LEU A 21 -14.00 0.95 -31.05
CA LEU A 21 -13.02 0.91 -29.97
C LEU A 21 -13.38 -0.10 -28.87
N LEU A 22 -14.65 -0.16 -28.46
CA LEU A 22 -15.12 -1.15 -27.49
C LEU A 22 -14.98 -2.59 -28.00
N ASN A 23 -15.22 -2.82 -29.30
CA ASN A 23 -15.00 -4.12 -29.93
C ASN A 23 -13.52 -4.51 -29.96
N GLN A 24 -12.60 -3.55 -30.05
CA GLN A 24 -11.16 -3.78 -29.92
C GLN A 24 -10.72 -3.97 -28.47
N LEU A 25 -11.42 -3.37 -27.50
CA LEU A 25 -11.08 -3.49 -26.08
C LEU A 25 -11.26 -4.92 -25.58
N ARG A 26 -12.30 -5.62 -26.04
CA ARG A 26 -12.60 -6.98 -25.60
C ARG A 26 -11.46 -7.98 -25.84
N PRO A 27 -10.87 -8.12 -27.05
CA PRO A 27 -9.73 -8.98 -27.24
C PRO A 27 -8.49 -8.49 -26.48
N ALA A 28 -8.28 -7.17 -26.34
CA ALA A 28 -7.17 -6.63 -25.55
C ALA A 28 -7.27 -7.00 -24.05
N LEU A 29 -8.48 -6.99 -23.49
CA LEU A 29 -8.76 -7.49 -22.13
C LEU A 29 -8.48 -8.99 -22.01
N ALA A 30 -8.98 -9.79 -22.96
CA ALA A 30 -8.79 -11.24 -22.95
C ALA A 30 -7.30 -11.66 -23.07
N GLN A 31 -6.50 -10.86 -23.76
CA GLN A 31 -5.06 -11.11 -23.95
C GLN A 31 -4.19 -10.48 -22.86
N GLY A 32 -4.76 -9.65 -21.99
CA GLY A 32 -4.00 -8.85 -21.03
C GLY A 32 -3.08 -7.81 -21.70
N ASP A 33 -3.41 -7.37 -22.92
CA ASP A 33 -2.64 -6.35 -23.65
C ASP A 33 -2.90 -4.95 -23.05
N ARG A 34 -2.15 -4.64 -22.00
CA ARG A 34 -2.24 -3.40 -21.24
C ARG A 34 -2.03 -2.16 -22.12
N VAL A 35 -1.07 -2.20 -23.04
CA VAL A 35 -0.75 -1.08 -23.93
C VAL A 35 -1.94 -0.76 -24.82
N GLN A 36 -2.53 -1.79 -25.43
CA GLN A 36 -3.71 -1.62 -26.28
C GLN A 36 -4.95 -1.19 -25.48
N GLN A 37 -5.15 -1.75 -24.28
CA GLN A 37 -6.23 -1.32 -23.37
C GLN A 37 -6.11 0.18 -23.07
N ASN A 38 -4.93 0.66 -22.70
CA ASN A 38 -4.69 2.05 -22.34
C ASN A 38 -4.88 2.99 -23.54
N ARG A 39 -4.39 2.60 -24.73
CA ARG A 39 -4.62 3.35 -25.97
C ARG A 39 -6.12 3.50 -26.25
N ILE A 40 -6.87 2.41 -26.16
CA ILE A 40 -8.31 2.42 -26.43
C ILE A 40 -9.06 3.30 -25.41
N VAL A 41 -8.71 3.19 -24.12
CA VAL A 41 -9.29 4.07 -23.08
C VAL A 41 -8.99 5.53 -23.36
N ALA A 42 -7.75 5.87 -23.74
CA ALA A 42 -7.37 7.24 -24.09
C ALA A 42 -8.16 7.78 -25.31
N GLU A 43 -8.36 6.96 -26.34
CA GLU A 43 -9.14 7.32 -27.52
C GLU A 43 -10.64 7.49 -27.20
N LEU A 44 -11.21 6.61 -26.38
CA LEU A 44 -12.58 6.75 -25.90
C LEU A 44 -12.75 8.07 -25.12
N ILE A 45 -11.78 8.43 -24.27
CA ILE A 45 -11.79 9.68 -23.51
C ILE A 45 -11.72 10.88 -24.46
N ALA A 46 -10.82 10.85 -25.43
CA ALA A 46 -10.67 11.93 -26.41
C ALA A 46 -11.96 12.17 -27.20
N LEU A 47 -12.68 11.10 -27.56
CA LEU A 47 -13.98 11.15 -28.23
C LEU A 47 -15.13 11.61 -27.33
N HIS A 48 -14.92 11.74 -26.01
CA HIS A 48 -16.01 11.91 -25.03
C HIS A 48 -17.14 10.89 -25.28
N ALA A 49 -16.75 9.63 -25.51
CA ALA A 49 -17.68 8.59 -25.93
C ALA A 49 -18.89 8.48 -24.97
N PRO A 50 -20.12 8.31 -25.48
CA PRO A 50 -21.34 8.31 -24.66
C PRO A 50 -21.54 6.96 -23.93
N LEU A 51 -20.64 6.65 -23.00
CA LEU A 51 -20.56 5.35 -22.33
C LEU A 51 -21.36 5.26 -21.02
N GLY A 52 -21.84 6.38 -20.50
CA GLY A 52 -22.59 6.42 -19.23
C GLY A 52 -21.77 5.85 -18.07
N ASP A 53 -22.41 5.00 -17.28
CA ASP A 53 -21.81 4.36 -16.09
C ASP A 53 -20.62 3.45 -16.41
N GLN A 54 -20.41 3.06 -17.67
CA GLN A 54 -19.25 2.25 -18.05
C GLN A 54 -17.92 3.00 -17.85
N TRP A 55 -17.94 4.33 -17.79
CA TRP A 55 -16.77 5.14 -17.47
C TRP A 55 -16.13 4.79 -16.12
N GLU A 56 -16.94 4.38 -15.13
CA GLU A 56 -16.43 3.91 -13.84
C GLU A 56 -15.50 2.69 -14.01
N ARG A 57 -15.92 1.70 -14.81
CA ARG A 57 -15.13 0.49 -15.05
C ARG A 57 -13.86 0.78 -15.84
N LEU A 58 -13.90 1.73 -16.77
CA LEU A 58 -12.71 2.16 -17.51
C LEU A 58 -11.74 2.94 -16.62
N ALA A 59 -12.24 3.70 -15.65
CA ALA A 59 -11.43 4.35 -14.65
C ALA A 59 -10.70 3.32 -13.76
N ASP A 60 -11.40 2.28 -13.31
CA ASP A 60 -10.79 1.18 -12.54
C ASP A 60 -9.76 0.40 -13.36
N LEU A 61 -10.06 0.12 -14.64
CA LEU A 61 -9.11 -0.54 -15.55
C LEU A 61 -7.84 0.29 -15.70
N ALA A 62 -7.96 1.59 -15.98
CA ALA A 62 -6.82 2.49 -16.13
C ALA A 62 -5.99 2.55 -14.84
N LEU A 63 -6.65 2.64 -13.68
CA LEU A 63 -5.97 2.65 -12.38
C LEU A 63 -5.21 1.35 -12.09
N ASN A 64 -5.82 0.20 -12.40
CA ASN A 64 -5.20 -1.11 -12.29
C ASN A 64 -3.99 -1.25 -13.21
N ASN A 65 -4.03 -0.62 -14.39
CA ASN A 65 -2.93 -0.58 -15.35
C ASN A 65 -1.84 0.46 -14.98
N GLY A 66 -2.01 1.20 -13.88
CA GLY A 66 -1.08 2.23 -13.41
C GLY A 66 -1.22 3.60 -14.08
N GLU A 67 -2.24 3.79 -14.92
CA GLU A 67 -2.49 5.03 -15.66
C GLU A 67 -3.44 5.94 -14.87
N ILE A 68 -2.91 6.60 -13.85
CA ILE A 68 -3.67 7.47 -12.95
C ILE A 68 -4.28 8.66 -13.69
N GLY A 69 -3.56 9.26 -14.64
CA GLY A 69 -4.07 10.35 -15.47
C GLY A 69 -5.28 9.94 -16.31
N LEU A 70 -5.24 8.73 -16.89
CA LEU A 70 -6.39 8.17 -17.62
C LEU A 70 -7.54 7.83 -16.67
N ALA A 71 -7.26 7.23 -15.51
CA ALA A 71 -8.27 6.91 -14.51
C ALA A 71 -9.02 8.15 -14.03
N ARG A 72 -8.30 9.25 -13.79
CA ARG A 72 -8.87 10.54 -13.38
C ARG A 72 -9.78 11.13 -14.45
N ARG A 73 -9.34 11.15 -15.71
CA ARG A 73 -10.19 11.63 -16.82
C ARG A 73 -11.42 10.76 -17.03
N ALA A 74 -11.28 9.44 -16.95
CA ALA A 74 -12.41 8.51 -17.08
C ALA A 74 -13.43 8.70 -15.94
N ILE A 75 -12.99 8.85 -14.69
CA ILE A 75 -13.92 9.04 -13.58
C ILE A 75 -14.59 10.42 -13.61
N ASP A 76 -13.96 11.44 -14.20
CA ASP A 76 -14.59 12.73 -14.45
C ASP A 76 -15.75 12.61 -15.45
N LEU A 77 -15.55 11.85 -16.54
CA LEU A 77 -16.61 11.55 -17.52
C LEU A 77 -17.74 10.72 -16.92
N PHE A 78 -17.44 9.82 -15.97
CA PHE A 78 -18.47 9.12 -15.20
C PHE A 78 -19.34 10.10 -14.40
N VAL A 79 -18.72 11.01 -13.64
CA VAL A 79 -19.44 12.03 -12.85
C VAL A 79 -20.29 12.93 -13.75
N GLU A 80 -19.75 13.36 -14.89
CA GLU A 80 -20.49 14.13 -15.89
C GLU A 80 -21.70 13.36 -16.42
N ALA A 81 -21.52 12.10 -16.84
CA ALA A 81 -22.58 11.27 -17.37
C ALA A 81 -23.68 10.96 -16.34
N SER A 82 -23.35 10.92 -15.05
CA SER A 82 -24.31 10.80 -13.96
C SER A 82 -24.98 12.13 -13.57
N GLY A 83 -24.71 13.23 -14.28
CA GLY A 83 -25.25 14.56 -13.98
C GLY A 83 -24.78 15.11 -12.62
N GLY A 84 -23.60 14.73 -12.15
CA GLY A 84 -23.07 15.15 -10.85
C GLY A 84 -23.73 14.48 -9.65
N ALA A 85 -24.31 13.28 -9.81
CA ALA A 85 -24.91 12.54 -8.71
C ALA A 85 -23.90 12.33 -7.55
N ALA A 86 -24.36 12.49 -6.31
CA ALA A 86 -23.51 12.38 -5.12
C ALA A 86 -22.77 11.03 -5.03
N GLY A 87 -23.43 9.93 -5.44
CA GLY A 87 -22.81 8.61 -5.51
C GLY A 87 -21.61 8.56 -6.47
N ALA A 88 -21.70 9.20 -7.64
CA ALA A 88 -20.61 9.24 -8.60
C ALA A 88 -19.42 10.07 -8.09
N ILE A 89 -19.70 11.20 -7.43
CA ILE A 89 -18.68 12.03 -6.79
C ILE A 89 -17.99 11.27 -5.65
N TYR A 90 -18.74 10.55 -4.82
CA TYR A 90 -18.16 9.69 -3.77
C TYR A 90 -17.29 8.56 -4.35
N ARG A 91 -17.70 7.99 -5.48
CA ARG A 91 -16.90 7.00 -6.20
C ARG A 91 -15.60 7.59 -6.74
N LYS A 92 -15.65 8.83 -7.27
CA LYS A 92 -14.45 9.59 -7.64
C LYS A 92 -13.53 9.82 -6.44
N ALA A 93 -14.06 10.19 -5.28
CA ALA A 93 -13.26 10.31 -4.07
C ALA A 93 -12.57 8.99 -3.73
N SER A 94 -13.30 7.87 -3.76
CA SER A 94 -12.74 6.53 -3.52
C SER A 94 -11.63 6.17 -4.51
N LEU A 95 -11.78 6.54 -5.79
CA LEU A 95 -10.73 6.35 -6.80
C LEU A 95 -9.52 7.25 -6.53
N LEU A 96 -9.71 8.49 -6.09
CA LEU A 96 -8.64 9.40 -5.69
C LEU A 96 -7.88 8.90 -4.46
N GLU A 97 -8.54 8.25 -3.50
CA GLU A 97 -7.87 7.60 -2.36
C GLU A 97 -6.95 6.46 -2.80
N GLN A 98 -7.41 5.59 -3.71
CA GLN A 98 -6.59 4.54 -4.32
C GLN A 98 -5.49 5.13 -5.23
N ALA A 99 -5.85 6.21 -5.91
CA ALA A 99 -5.04 7.28 -6.49
C ALA A 99 -3.90 7.78 -5.61
N GLY A 100 -4.08 7.66 -4.29
CA GLY A 100 -3.35 8.30 -3.20
C GLY A 100 -3.29 9.82 -3.24
N ALA A 101 -4.31 10.44 -3.84
CA ALA A 101 -4.65 11.86 -3.77
C ALA A 101 -5.61 12.12 -2.59
N LEU A 102 -5.16 11.78 -1.37
CA LEU A 102 -6.03 11.72 -0.17
C LEU A 102 -6.63 13.07 0.23
N ARG A 103 -5.90 14.18 0.06
CA ARG A 103 -6.44 15.52 0.37
C ARG A 103 -7.59 15.87 -0.58
N GLU A 104 -7.40 15.64 -1.88
CA GLU A 104 -8.46 15.86 -2.87
C GLU A 104 -9.69 14.99 -2.59
N ALA A 105 -9.49 13.72 -2.22
CA ALA A 105 -10.59 12.84 -1.84
C ALA A 105 -11.34 13.35 -0.60
N PHE A 106 -10.62 13.77 0.44
CA PHE A 106 -11.21 14.33 1.67
C PHE A 106 -12.03 15.59 1.39
N ASP A 107 -11.47 16.53 0.62
CA ASP A 107 -12.15 17.79 0.27
C ASP A 107 -13.40 17.50 -0.58
N LEU A 108 -13.30 16.53 -1.50
CA LEU A 108 -14.42 16.11 -2.33
C LEU A 108 -15.54 15.46 -1.50
N ILE A 109 -15.22 14.58 -0.55
CA ILE A 109 -16.19 14.01 0.39
C ILE A 109 -16.84 15.11 1.24
N GLY A 110 -16.06 16.09 1.71
CA GLY A 110 -16.56 17.21 2.50
C GLY A 110 -17.50 18.15 1.73
N SER A 111 -17.39 18.19 0.39
CA SER A 111 -18.26 18.98 -0.47
C SER A 111 -19.67 18.38 -0.65
N LEU A 112 -19.85 17.10 -0.29
CA LEU A 112 -21.11 16.39 -0.51
C LEU A 112 -22.15 16.74 0.55
N PRO A 113 -23.39 17.06 0.16
CA PRO A 113 -24.45 17.35 1.11
C PRO A 113 -24.86 16.08 1.87
N ALA A 114 -24.99 16.21 3.19
CA ALA A 114 -25.17 15.08 4.11
C ALA A 114 -26.47 14.27 3.91
N ASN A 115 -27.42 14.77 3.12
CA ASN A 115 -28.70 14.12 2.84
C ASN A 115 -28.73 13.31 1.53
N LEU A 116 -27.68 13.37 0.70
CA LEU A 116 -27.66 12.71 -0.62
C LEU A 116 -26.92 11.36 -0.62
N LEU A 117 -26.33 10.96 0.51
CA LEU A 117 -25.62 9.71 0.67
C LEU A 117 -26.00 9.03 1.98
N ASP A 118 -25.70 7.74 2.06
CA ASP A 118 -25.75 6.99 3.32
C ASP A 118 -24.96 7.74 4.40
N PRO A 119 -25.60 8.18 5.50
CA PRO A 119 -24.93 8.96 6.54
C PRO A 119 -23.75 8.24 7.17
N PHE A 120 -23.80 6.90 7.23
CA PHE A 120 -22.70 6.10 7.76
C PHE A 120 -21.50 6.15 6.81
N ALA A 121 -21.70 5.88 5.51
CA ALA A 121 -20.61 5.92 4.51
C ALA A 121 -19.90 7.28 4.51
N LEU A 122 -20.64 8.38 4.58
CA LEU A 122 -20.07 9.73 4.65
C LEU A 122 -19.24 9.95 5.92
N ALA A 123 -19.78 9.59 7.09
CA ALA A 123 -19.09 9.75 8.37
C ALA A 123 -17.84 8.85 8.45
N TYR A 124 -17.97 7.59 8.07
CA TYR A 124 -16.86 6.64 8.08
C TYR A 124 -15.75 7.07 7.11
N GLY A 125 -16.08 7.33 5.83
CA GLY A 125 -15.11 7.73 4.81
C GLY A 125 -14.37 9.03 5.16
N ARG A 126 -15.11 10.07 5.58
CA ARG A 126 -14.50 11.34 6.01
C ARG A 126 -13.65 11.17 7.27
N GLY A 127 -14.12 10.38 8.23
CA GLY A 127 -13.38 10.07 9.45
C GLY A 127 -12.07 9.34 9.17
N THR A 128 -12.07 8.35 8.28
CA THR A 128 -10.84 7.62 7.90
C THR A 128 -9.87 8.47 7.10
N ALA A 129 -10.36 9.32 6.19
CA ALA A 129 -9.50 10.24 5.45
C ALA A 129 -8.88 11.29 6.39
N ALA A 130 -9.66 11.85 7.33
CA ALA A 130 -9.20 12.77 8.36
C ALA A 130 -8.08 12.17 9.24
N LEU A 131 -8.18 10.87 9.61
CA LEU A 131 -7.12 10.17 10.34
C LEU A 131 -5.77 10.25 9.62
N PHE A 132 -5.75 9.97 8.31
CA PHE A 132 -4.52 9.99 7.52
C PHE A 132 -3.99 11.41 7.31
N LEU A 133 -4.90 12.38 7.16
CA LEU A 133 -4.59 13.80 6.96
C LEU A 133 -4.25 14.58 8.23
N ARG A 134 -4.30 13.93 9.41
CA ARG A 134 -3.99 14.53 10.73
C ARG A 134 -5.05 15.52 11.24
N GLU A 135 -6.26 15.49 10.69
CA GLU A 135 -7.41 16.30 11.14
C GLU A 135 -8.04 15.64 12.37
N SER A 136 -7.34 15.68 13.51
CA SER A 136 -7.63 14.80 14.66
C SER A 136 -9.03 15.00 15.25
N GLU A 137 -9.49 16.25 15.37
CA GLU A 137 -10.83 16.57 15.87
C GLU A 137 -11.92 16.09 14.91
N GLU A 138 -11.75 16.33 13.61
CA GLU A 138 -12.68 15.88 12.57
C GLU A 138 -12.73 14.35 12.49
N ALA A 139 -11.56 13.69 12.52
CA ALA A 139 -11.46 12.24 12.54
C ALA A 139 -12.26 11.65 13.68
N ARG A 140 -12.04 12.15 14.91
CA ARG A 140 -12.78 11.70 16.08
C ARG A 140 -14.27 11.94 15.93
N ALA A 141 -14.69 13.16 15.61
CA ALA A 141 -16.11 13.52 15.52
C ALA A 141 -16.86 12.66 14.49
N GLN A 142 -16.29 12.45 13.30
CA GLN A 142 -16.93 11.65 12.26
C GLN A 142 -16.92 10.16 12.60
N LEU A 143 -15.87 9.63 13.22
CA LEU A 143 -15.81 8.22 13.61
C LEU A 143 -16.73 7.91 14.79
N GLU A 144 -16.87 8.84 15.75
CA GLU A 144 -17.90 8.75 16.81
C GLU A 144 -19.30 8.74 16.20
N ARG A 145 -19.57 9.59 15.21
CA ARG A 145 -20.84 9.57 14.47
C ARG A 145 -21.04 8.25 13.72
N ALA A 146 -20.02 7.70 13.09
CA ALA A 146 -20.10 6.45 12.35
C ALA A 146 -20.50 5.27 13.26
N VAL A 147 -19.89 5.14 14.45
CA VAL A 147 -20.26 4.07 15.40
C VAL A 147 -21.64 4.26 16.01
N LEU A 148 -22.15 5.49 16.11
CA LEU A 148 -23.53 5.76 16.54
C LEU A 148 -24.55 5.37 15.46
N LEU A 149 -24.25 5.65 14.19
CA LEU A 149 -25.12 5.33 13.06
C LEU A 149 -25.19 3.82 12.79
N GLN A 150 -24.05 3.14 12.89
CA GLN A 150 -23.97 1.69 12.69
C GLN A 150 -23.10 1.04 13.77
N PRO A 151 -23.66 0.73 14.96
CA PRO A 151 -22.93 0.12 16.07
C PRO A 151 -22.28 -1.22 15.74
N GLN A 152 -22.81 -1.94 14.74
CA GLN A 152 -22.26 -3.22 14.26
C GLN A 152 -21.03 -3.06 13.35
N ALA A 153 -20.68 -1.83 12.95
CA ALA A 153 -19.53 -1.58 12.08
C ALA A 153 -18.22 -1.61 12.89
N GLY A 154 -17.69 -2.80 13.13
CA GLY A 154 -16.41 -2.98 13.82
C GLY A 154 -15.22 -2.27 13.17
N ALA A 155 -15.25 -2.05 11.85
CA ALA A 155 -14.26 -1.22 11.17
C ALA A 155 -14.29 0.24 11.65
N ALA A 156 -15.46 0.80 11.94
CA ALA A 156 -15.61 2.14 12.50
C ALA A 156 -15.07 2.20 13.93
N TRP A 157 -15.34 1.17 14.75
CA TRP A 157 -14.76 1.05 16.09
C TRP A 157 -13.23 0.98 16.08
N LEU A 158 -12.65 0.20 15.16
CA LEU A 158 -11.20 0.10 15.00
C LEU A 158 -10.58 1.43 14.59
N SER A 159 -11.15 2.11 13.58
CA SER A 159 -10.69 3.44 13.16
C SER A 159 -10.81 4.46 14.29
N LEU A 160 -11.91 4.44 15.05
CA LEU A 160 -12.10 5.31 16.22
C LEU A 160 -11.04 5.03 17.30
N ALA A 161 -10.76 3.75 17.58
CA ALA A 161 -9.71 3.34 18.51
C ALA A 161 -8.31 3.79 18.07
N MET A 162 -8.06 3.88 16.75
CA MET A 162 -6.81 4.37 16.18
C MET A 162 -6.67 5.90 16.20
N SER A 163 -7.78 6.64 16.36
CA SER A 163 -7.79 8.11 16.34
C SER A 163 -7.07 8.76 17.53
N GLY A 164 -6.84 8.01 18.61
CA GLY A 164 -6.26 8.55 19.84
C GLY A 164 -5.57 7.52 20.72
N ASN A 165 -5.07 8.02 21.85
CA ASN A 165 -4.49 7.23 22.92
C ASN A 165 -5.59 6.85 23.93
N LEU A 166 -5.92 5.56 24.00
CA LEU A 166 -7.03 5.06 24.82
C LEU A 166 -6.63 4.97 26.31
N ALA A 167 -5.34 4.99 26.63
CA ALA A 167 -4.88 5.09 28.02
C ALA A 167 -5.23 6.45 28.64
N SER A 168 -5.33 7.51 27.83
CA SER A 168 -5.75 8.85 28.26
C SER A 168 -7.23 9.14 28.02
N ASP A 169 -8.00 8.18 27.51
CA ASP A 169 -9.42 8.32 27.20
C ASP A 169 -10.20 7.10 27.72
N PRO A 170 -10.40 7.02 29.05
CA PRO A 170 -11.06 5.87 29.68
C PRO A 170 -12.51 5.72 29.24
N GLU A 171 -13.21 6.82 28.95
CA GLU A 171 -14.61 6.79 28.51
C GLU A 171 -14.75 6.10 27.15
N LEU A 172 -13.92 6.48 26.16
CA LEU A 172 -13.92 5.81 24.86
C LEU A 172 -13.49 4.35 24.99
N ALA A 173 -12.48 4.06 25.81
CA ALA A 173 -12.03 2.71 26.06
C ALA A 173 -13.17 1.84 26.62
N ASP A 174 -13.90 2.30 27.64
CA ASP A 174 -15.02 1.58 28.23
C ASP A 174 -16.21 1.42 27.27
N ARG A 175 -16.46 2.43 26.43
CA ARG A 175 -17.46 2.34 25.34
C ARG A 175 -17.11 1.25 24.33
N ILE A 176 -15.84 1.17 23.90
CA ILE A 176 -15.36 0.12 23.01
C ILE A 176 -15.59 -1.25 23.67
N LEU A 177 -15.16 -1.44 24.92
CA LEU A 177 -15.33 -2.71 25.63
C LEU A 177 -16.81 -3.10 25.79
N SER A 178 -17.69 -2.13 26.06
CA SER A 178 -19.12 -2.36 26.28
C SER A 178 -19.89 -2.67 24.99
N ALA A 179 -19.33 -2.39 23.82
CA ALA A 179 -19.98 -2.61 22.53
C ALA A 179 -19.99 -4.08 22.07
N GLU A 180 -19.26 -4.99 22.74
CA GLU A 180 -19.06 -6.39 22.30
C GLU A 180 -20.38 -7.11 22.02
N ARG A 181 -21.38 -6.96 22.90
CA ARG A 181 -22.71 -7.59 22.73
C ARG A 181 -23.42 -7.16 21.46
N GLY A 182 -23.20 -5.92 21.01
CA GLY A 182 -23.78 -5.41 19.76
C GLY A 182 -23.06 -5.93 18.52
N ILE A 183 -21.88 -6.53 18.69
CA ILE A 183 -21.02 -7.02 17.61
C ILE A 183 -21.20 -8.52 17.38
N ASP A 184 -21.69 -9.28 18.35
CA ASP A 184 -21.83 -10.75 18.24
C ASP A 184 -22.56 -11.21 16.97
N ASP A 185 -23.60 -10.49 16.56
CA ASP A 185 -24.39 -10.77 15.35
C ASP A 185 -23.87 -10.08 14.08
N ALA A 186 -22.83 -9.24 14.19
CA ALA A 186 -22.27 -8.52 13.05
C ALA A 186 -21.59 -9.50 12.08
N PRO A 187 -21.44 -9.17 10.78
CA PRO A 187 -20.68 -9.99 9.84
C PRO A 187 -19.24 -10.24 10.31
N ALA A 188 -18.69 -11.41 9.99
CA ALA A 188 -17.35 -11.82 10.46
C ALA A 188 -16.22 -10.78 10.22
N PRO A 189 -16.15 -10.05 9.08
CA PRO A 189 -15.16 -8.99 8.90
C PRO A 189 -15.29 -7.83 9.92
N GLN A 190 -16.53 -7.49 10.29
CA GLN A 190 -16.80 -6.45 11.28
C GLN A 190 -16.43 -6.93 12.68
N ARG A 191 -16.80 -8.16 13.06
CA ARG A 191 -16.36 -8.75 14.33
C ARG A 191 -14.85 -8.78 14.45
N ALA A 192 -14.16 -9.19 13.39
CA ALA A 192 -12.70 -9.21 13.34
C ALA A 192 -12.10 -7.84 13.65
N ALA A 193 -12.52 -6.80 12.93
CA ALA A 193 -12.01 -5.44 13.14
C ALA A 193 -12.31 -4.92 14.56
N TYR A 194 -13.52 -5.19 15.08
CA TYR A 194 -13.88 -4.81 16.45
C TYR A 194 -12.97 -5.47 17.50
N PHE A 195 -12.68 -6.77 17.39
CA PHE A 195 -11.80 -7.45 18.34
C PHE A 195 -10.36 -6.91 18.33
N TYR A 196 -9.89 -6.36 17.20
CA TYR A 196 -8.63 -5.61 17.17
C TYR A 196 -8.72 -4.26 17.89
N ALA A 197 -9.86 -3.57 17.81
CA ALA A 197 -10.11 -2.35 18.60
C ALA A 197 -10.09 -2.68 20.10
N GLN A 198 -10.76 -3.77 20.50
CA GLN A 198 -10.78 -4.28 21.87
C GLN A 198 -9.38 -4.68 22.36
N GLY A 199 -8.61 -5.40 21.54
CA GLY A 199 -7.23 -5.76 21.83
C GLY A 199 -6.33 -4.55 22.05
N LYS A 200 -6.51 -3.48 21.26
CA LYS A 200 -5.80 -2.20 21.46
C LYS A 200 -6.11 -1.58 22.82
N VAL A 201 -7.39 -1.55 23.24
CA VAL A 201 -7.79 -1.04 24.57
C VAL A 201 -7.05 -1.78 25.67
N TYR A 202 -7.12 -3.11 25.69
CA TYR A 202 -6.45 -3.92 26.71
C TYR A 202 -4.92 -3.75 26.67
N ALA A 203 -4.32 -3.68 25.49
CA ALA A 203 -2.88 -3.49 25.35
C ALA A 203 -2.42 -2.14 25.91
N GLU A 204 -3.14 -1.05 25.66
CA GLU A 204 -2.83 0.29 26.18
C GLU A 204 -3.10 0.41 27.68
N ARG A 205 -3.97 -0.44 28.26
CA ARG A 205 -4.16 -0.59 29.71
C ARG A 205 -3.12 -1.50 30.39
N GLY A 206 -2.23 -2.14 29.64
CA GLY A 206 -1.27 -3.11 30.17
C GLY A 206 -1.89 -4.48 30.51
N GLU A 207 -3.13 -4.74 30.08
CA GLU A 207 -3.84 -6.00 30.30
C GLU A 207 -3.45 -7.04 29.23
N HIS A 208 -2.20 -7.51 29.28
CA HIS A 208 -1.57 -8.28 28.20
C HIS A 208 -2.33 -9.56 27.82
N ARG A 209 -2.83 -10.32 28.81
CA ARG A 209 -3.57 -11.56 28.54
C ARG A 209 -4.88 -11.29 27.81
N GLN A 210 -5.66 -10.31 28.27
CA GLN A 210 -6.92 -9.91 27.64
C GLN A 210 -6.68 -9.36 26.24
N ALA A 211 -5.62 -8.56 26.07
CA ALA A 211 -5.21 -8.05 24.76
C ALA A 211 -4.93 -9.18 23.77
N PHE A 212 -4.12 -10.18 24.16
CA PHE A 212 -3.82 -11.32 23.30
C PHE A 212 -5.08 -12.11 22.95
N ILE A 213 -5.95 -12.38 23.91
CA ILE A 213 -7.23 -13.08 23.67
C ILE A 213 -8.09 -12.33 22.65
N ALA A 214 -8.23 -11.01 22.79
CA ALA A 214 -9.00 -10.21 21.85
C ALA A 214 -8.39 -10.23 20.44
N PHE A 215 -7.07 -10.00 20.31
CA PHE A 215 -6.40 -10.10 19.00
C PHE A 215 -6.55 -11.49 18.38
N ALA A 216 -6.40 -12.57 19.16
CA ALA A 216 -6.56 -13.93 18.68
C ALA A 216 -7.99 -14.24 18.19
N ARG A 217 -9.03 -13.72 18.87
CA ARG A 217 -10.42 -13.81 18.40
C ARG A 217 -10.59 -13.12 17.03
N GLY A 218 -10.09 -11.89 16.91
CA GLY A 218 -10.13 -11.16 15.65
C GLY A 218 -9.37 -11.87 14.53
N ALA A 219 -8.18 -12.38 14.84
CA ALA A 219 -7.33 -13.10 13.89
C ALA A 219 -7.98 -14.40 13.40
N SER A 220 -8.62 -15.15 14.30
CA SER A 220 -9.37 -16.36 13.95
C SER A 220 -10.52 -16.10 12.97
N GLU A 221 -11.23 -14.96 13.11
CA GLU A 221 -12.29 -14.57 12.18
C GLU A 221 -11.73 -14.30 10.78
N VAL A 222 -10.62 -13.56 10.68
CA VAL A 222 -9.98 -13.29 9.38
C VAL A 222 -9.43 -14.55 8.75
N LYS A 223 -8.72 -15.38 9.51
CA LYS A 223 -8.14 -16.65 9.04
C LYS A 223 -9.19 -17.56 8.41
N ARG A 224 -10.38 -17.64 9.01
CA ARG A 224 -11.51 -18.44 8.48
C ARG A 224 -12.04 -17.90 7.15
N LEU A 225 -12.08 -16.57 6.99
CA LEU A 225 -12.58 -15.92 5.78
C LEU A 225 -11.56 -15.95 4.63
N LYS A 226 -10.28 -15.79 4.96
CA LYS A 226 -9.18 -15.63 4.02
C LYS A 226 -7.97 -16.43 4.51
N PRO A 227 -7.97 -17.76 4.33
CA PRO A 227 -6.86 -18.60 4.76
C PRO A 227 -5.58 -18.25 4.00
N TYR A 228 -4.44 -18.36 4.68
CA TYR A 228 -3.14 -18.19 4.06
C TYR A 228 -2.70 -19.48 3.36
N ASP A 229 -2.29 -19.35 2.10
CA ASP A 229 -1.76 -20.46 1.30
C ASP A 229 -0.22 -20.51 1.40
N ARG A 230 0.26 -21.36 2.30
CA ARG A 230 1.70 -21.59 2.50
C ARG A 230 2.40 -22.14 1.25
N ALA A 231 1.71 -22.98 0.48
CA ALA A 231 2.31 -23.62 -0.69
C ALA A 231 2.47 -22.61 -1.82
N TRP A 232 1.46 -21.77 -2.04
CA TRP A 232 1.54 -20.67 -3.00
C TRP A 232 2.65 -19.68 -2.63
N ASP A 233 2.74 -19.25 -1.36
CA ASP A 233 3.76 -18.28 -0.94
C ASP A 233 5.19 -18.84 -1.03
N ARG A 234 5.37 -20.14 -0.74
CA ARG A 234 6.64 -20.83 -1.01
C ARG A 234 6.96 -20.87 -2.50
N GLY A 235 5.97 -21.18 -3.36
CA GLY A 235 6.14 -21.18 -4.81
C GLY A 235 6.54 -19.80 -5.36
N GLU A 236 5.89 -18.73 -4.91
CA GLU A 236 6.27 -17.35 -5.26
C GLU A 236 7.70 -17.03 -4.78
N ALA A 237 8.09 -17.46 -3.57
CA ALA A 237 9.44 -17.27 -3.06
C ALA A 237 10.48 -18.00 -3.94
N GLU A 238 10.22 -19.26 -4.29
CA GLU A 238 11.09 -20.06 -5.15
C GLU A 238 11.23 -19.45 -6.55
N GLU A 239 10.13 -18.97 -7.14
CA GLU A 239 10.16 -18.26 -8.42
C GLU A 239 10.95 -16.95 -8.34
N SER A 240 10.85 -16.21 -7.23
CA SER A 240 11.61 -14.97 -7.00
C SER A 240 13.12 -15.19 -7.01
N LEU A 241 13.55 -16.37 -6.54
CA LEU A 241 14.96 -16.77 -6.43
C LEU A 241 15.51 -17.43 -7.71
N ARG A 242 14.61 -17.92 -8.58
CA ARG A 242 14.97 -18.86 -9.65
C ARG A 242 15.84 -18.21 -10.72
N GLY A 243 17.10 -18.66 -10.78
CA GLY A 243 18.04 -18.45 -11.87
C GLY A 243 18.76 -17.09 -11.87
N TYR A 244 18.61 -16.29 -10.82
CA TYR A 244 19.37 -15.04 -10.69
C TYR A 244 20.81 -15.31 -10.24
N ASP A 245 21.75 -14.55 -10.80
CA ASP A 245 23.13 -14.48 -10.36
C ASP A 245 23.74 -13.11 -10.66
N ALA A 246 24.88 -12.80 -10.02
CA ALA A 246 25.55 -11.51 -10.12
C ALA A 246 26.00 -11.16 -11.55
N GLU A 247 26.48 -12.15 -12.32
CA GLU A 247 26.98 -11.92 -13.68
C GLU A 247 25.84 -11.51 -14.62
N ASN A 248 24.72 -12.21 -14.51
CA ASN A 248 23.52 -11.97 -15.28
C ASN A 248 22.87 -10.61 -14.96
N LEU A 249 22.82 -10.23 -13.68
CA LEU A 249 22.36 -8.90 -13.28
C LEU A 249 23.28 -7.79 -13.84
N ALA A 250 24.60 -7.98 -13.75
CA ALA A 250 25.56 -7.02 -14.28
C ALA A 250 25.45 -6.86 -15.81
N LYS A 251 25.20 -7.95 -16.55
CA LYS A 251 24.97 -7.93 -18.01
C LYS A 251 23.75 -7.09 -18.38
N ILE A 252 22.61 -7.31 -17.72
CA ILE A 252 21.40 -6.50 -17.97
C ILE A 252 21.65 -5.04 -17.60
N GLY A 253 22.25 -4.79 -16.43
CA GLY A 253 22.58 -3.44 -15.98
C GLY A 253 23.46 -2.69 -16.97
N ALA A 254 24.50 -3.34 -17.51
CA ALA A 254 25.39 -2.76 -18.51
C ALA A 254 24.73 -2.52 -19.88
N ALA A 255 23.62 -3.20 -20.17
CA ALA A 255 22.81 -2.98 -21.37
C ALA A 255 21.77 -1.86 -21.19
N GLN A 256 21.52 -1.41 -19.94
CA GLN A 256 20.58 -0.34 -19.66
C GLN A 256 21.10 1.00 -20.18
N ARG A 257 20.20 1.80 -20.78
CA ARG A 257 20.48 3.13 -21.33
C ARG A 257 19.50 4.19 -20.84
N GLU A 258 18.42 3.77 -20.20
CA GLU A 258 17.47 4.67 -19.55
C GLU A 258 17.97 5.07 -18.16
N PRO A 259 17.63 6.27 -17.67
CA PRO A 259 17.89 6.66 -16.28
C PRO A 259 17.13 5.73 -15.32
N THR A 260 17.82 5.24 -14.29
CA THR A 260 17.21 4.32 -13.31
C THR A 260 17.44 4.70 -11.85
N GLY A 261 18.22 5.75 -11.58
CA GLY A 261 18.51 6.23 -10.22
C GLY A 261 17.38 7.01 -9.54
N ARG A 262 16.22 7.17 -10.18
CA ARG A 262 15.08 7.93 -9.63
C ARG A 262 14.42 7.23 -8.45
N SER A 263 14.45 5.90 -8.39
CA SER A 263 13.76 5.15 -7.33
C SER A 263 14.74 4.66 -6.26
N ILE A 264 14.34 4.79 -5.00
CA ILE A 264 14.98 4.17 -3.84
C ILE A 264 14.01 3.11 -3.31
N PHE A 265 14.43 1.85 -3.26
CA PHE A 265 13.59 0.78 -2.74
C PHE A 265 13.91 0.54 -1.27
N VAL A 266 12.91 0.71 -0.41
CA VAL A 266 13.00 0.37 1.02
C VAL A 266 12.06 -0.80 1.28
N THR A 267 12.63 -1.97 1.55
CA THR A 267 11.87 -3.21 1.73
C THR A 267 12.25 -3.95 3.00
N GLY A 268 11.57 -5.06 3.26
CA GLY A 268 11.68 -5.86 4.48
C GLY A 268 10.31 -6.30 4.98
N LEU A 269 10.30 -7.05 6.07
CA LEU A 269 9.04 -7.46 6.71
C LEU A 269 8.18 -6.25 7.08
N PRO A 270 6.84 -6.32 7.01
CA PRO A 270 6.02 -5.32 7.67
C PRO A 270 6.42 -5.21 9.15
N ARG A 271 6.29 -4.00 9.71
CA ARG A 271 6.62 -3.71 11.11
C ARG A 271 8.11 -3.80 11.49
N SER A 272 9.01 -3.99 10.53
CA SER A 272 10.47 -4.00 10.75
C SER A 272 11.10 -2.61 10.91
N GLY A 273 10.38 -1.53 10.62
CA GLY A 273 10.92 -0.16 10.65
C GLY A 273 11.16 0.46 9.28
N THR A 274 10.70 -0.18 8.19
CA THR A 274 10.73 0.38 6.82
C THR A 274 10.14 1.78 6.73
N THR A 275 9.03 2.06 7.43
CA THR A 275 8.44 3.41 7.46
C THR A 275 9.35 4.45 8.12
N LEU A 276 10.19 4.07 9.09
CA LEU A 276 11.14 5.00 9.70
C LEU A 276 12.26 5.35 8.71
N VAL A 277 12.81 4.34 8.01
CA VAL A 277 13.82 4.57 6.96
C VAL A 277 13.27 5.44 5.83
N GLU A 278 12.05 5.15 5.37
CA GLU A 278 11.35 6.03 4.42
C GLU A 278 11.23 7.46 4.98
N GLN A 279 10.82 7.61 6.24
CA GLN A 279 10.66 8.93 6.87
C GLN A 279 11.99 9.72 6.94
N ILE A 280 13.11 9.04 7.21
CA ILE A 280 14.45 9.64 7.18
C ILE A 280 14.76 10.16 5.78
N LEU A 281 14.61 9.31 4.76
CA LEU A 281 14.92 9.64 3.37
C LEU A 281 14.07 10.79 2.85
N VAL A 282 12.76 10.75 3.04
CA VAL A 282 11.81 11.78 2.53
C VAL A 282 11.86 13.09 3.32
N SER A 283 12.64 13.14 4.40
CA SER A 283 12.97 14.41 5.04
C SER A 283 14.01 15.19 4.23
N HIS A 284 14.80 14.52 3.39
CA HIS A 284 15.76 15.16 2.51
C HIS A 284 15.03 15.94 1.40
N SER A 285 15.50 17.15 1.10
CA SER A 285 14.84 18.09 0.16
C SER A 285 14.70 17.55 -1.27
N ALA A 286 15.64 16.70 -1.70
CA ALA A 286 15.67 16.05 -3.01
C ALA A 286 14.88 14.72 -3.11
N VAL A 287 14.17 14.31 -2.04
CA VAL A 287 13.51 13.00 -1.97
C VAL A 287 12.00 13.13 -1.73
N GLY A 288 11.22 12.63 -2.68
CA GLY A 288 9.77 12.50 -2.56
C GLY A 288 9.33 11.23 -1.85
N ALA A 289 8.21 11.32 -1.11
CA ALA A 289 7.57 10.18 -0.47
C ALA A 289 6.62 9.45 -1.42
N GLY A 290 7.00 8.26 -1.88
CA GLY A 290 6.11 7.43 -2.70
C GLY A 290 5.16 6.54 -1.91
N GLY A 291 5.43 6.29 -0.62
CA GLY A 291 4.65 5.35 0.16
C GLY A 291 4.76 3.94 -0.42
N GLU A 292 3.63 3.28 -0.63
CA GLU A 292 3.56 2.01 -1.36
C GLU A 292 3.17 2.33 -2.81
N ILE A 293 4.15 2.36 -3.72
CA ILE A 293 3.88 2.59 -5.15
C ILE A 293 3.20 1.36 -5.76
N ASP A 294 3.62 0.17 -5.33
CA ASP A 294 3.03 -1.14 -5.67
C ASP A 294 2.92 -1.41 -7.17
N ARG A 295 3.88 -0.89 -7.95
CA ARG A 295 3.89 -0.99 -9.42
C ARG A 295 4.91 -1.98 -9.98
N LEU A 296 5.82 -2.52 -9.18
CA LEU A 296 6.75 -3.56 -9.65
C LEU A 296 6.00 -4.81 -10.16
N ARG A 297 4.82 -5.10 -9.60
CA ARG A 297 3.98 -6.21 -10.07
C ARG A 297 3.46 -5.98 -11.50
N LEU A 298 3.29 -4.73 -11.94
CA LEU A 298 2.95 -4.44 -13.34
C LEU A 298 4.11 -4.78 -14.29
N LEU A 299 5.37 -4.59 -13.86
CA LEU A 299 6.53 -5.06 -14.62
C LEU A 299 6.56 -6.59 -14.69
N ALA A 300 6.29 -7.27 -13.57
CA ALA A 300 6.21 -8.72 -13.54
C ALA A 300 5.13 -9.28 -14.49
N ASN A 301 3.98 -8.60 -14.58
CA ASN A 301 2.92 -8.97 -15.51
C ASN A 301 3.34 -8.79 -16.98
N GLU A 302 4.04 -7.69 -17.30
CA GLU A 302 4.58 -7.41 -18.63
C GLU A 302 5.63 -8.47 -19.04
N ILE A 303 6.50 -8.86 -18.10
CA ILE A 303 7.52 -9.91 -18.26
C ILE A 303 6.90 -11.32 -18.25
N ARG A 304 5.65 -11.45 -17.76
CA ARG A 304 4.94 -12.70 -17.51
C ARG A 304 5.67 -13.63 -16.54
N GLY A 305 6.29 -13.04 -15.51
CA GLY A 305 6.99 -13.77 -14.46
C GLY A 305 7.91 -12.88 -13.63
N ILE A 306 8.44 -13.45 -12.55
CA ILE A 306 9.35 -12.78 -11.61
C ILE A 306 10.75 -13.40 -11.58
N SER A 307 10.92 -14.56 -12.21
CA SER A 307 12.18 -15.30 -12.26
C SER A 307 13.12 -14.78 -13.34
N TRP A 308 14.40 -15.14 -13.22
CA TRP A 308 15.39 -14.78 -14.22
C TRP A 308 15.05 -15.29 -15.64
N PRO A 309 14.62 -16.56 -15.86
CA PRO A 309 14.30 -17.02 -17.21
C PRO A 309 13.18 -16.23 -17.89
N ALA A 310 12.17 -15.79 -17.13
CA ALA A 310 11.11 -14.92 -17.66
C ALA A 310 11.69 -13.56 -18.08
N LEU A 311 12.46 -12.93 -17.19
CA LEU A 311 13.12 -11.65 -17.47
C LEU A 311 14.07 -11.73 -18.67
N SER A 312 14.94 -12.74 -18.72
CA SER A 312 15.90 -12.95 -19.80
C SER A 312 15.22 -13.16 -21.14
N THR A 313 14.11 -13.89 -21.19
CA THR A 313 13.31 -14.07 -22.41
C THR A 313 12.72 -12.75 -22.88
N TYR A 314 12.15 -11.98 -21.96
CA TYR A 314 11.58 -10.67 -22.27
C TYR A 314 12.64 -9.71 -22.81
N VAL A 315 13.77 -9.57 -22.11
CA VAL A 315 14.87 -8.68 -22.49
C VAL A 315 15.51 -9.12 -23.81
N GLY A 316 15.65 -10.42 -24.07
CA GLY A 316 16.16 -10.92 -25.35
C GLY A 316 15.26 -10.55 -26.54
N THR A 317 13.96 -10.37 -26.31
CA THR A 317 12.98 -10.05 -27.36
C THR A 317 12.75 -8.55 -27.52
N HIS A 318 12.64 -7.82 -26.41
CA HIS A 318 12.20 -6.42 -26.38
C HIS A 318 13.31 -5.43 -25.98
N GLY A 319 14.47 -5.94 -25.54
CA GLY A 319 15.50 -5.14 -24.89
C GLY A 319 15.13 -4.72 -23.47
N VAL A 320 16.09 -4.13 -22.76
CA VAL A 320 15.90 -3.69 -21.36
C VAL A 320 15.38 -2.25 -21.23
N ALA A 321 15.55 -1.41 -22.26
CA ALA A 321 15.20 0.00 -22.19
C ALA A 321 13.67 0.22 -22.10
N GLY A 322 12.87 -0.59 -22.81
CA GLY A 322 11.42 -0.46 -22.83
C GLY A 322 10.78 -0.62 -21.45
N ILE A 323 11.23 -1.62 -20.68
CA ILE A 323 10.67 -1.91 -19.36
C ILE A 323 11.12 -0.88 -18.30
N ALA A 324 12.32 -0.31 -18.42
CA ALA A 324 12.75 0.79 -17.55
C ALA A 324 12.00 2.09 -17.84
N ARG A 325 11.74 2.42 -19.12
CA ARG A 325 10.84 3.53 -19.48
C ARG A 325 9.44 3.31 -18.92
N PHE A 326 8.95 2.07 -18.97
CA PHE A 326 7.66 1.75 -18.39
C PHE A 326 7.64 1.97 -16.87
N TRP A 327 8.67 1.55 -16.14
CA TRP A 327 8.80 1.86 -14.72
C TRP A 327 8.79 3.38 -14.46
N ASN A 328 9.61 4.14 -15.17
CA ASN A 328 9.69 5.59 -15.01
C ASN A 328 8.33 6.26 -15.26
N HIS A 329 7.59 5.82 -16.29
CA HIS A 329 6.21 6.25 -16.57
C HIS A 329 5.27 5.98 -15.39
N LEU A 330 5.29 4.77 -14.82
CA LEU A 330 4.44 4.42 -13.67
C LEU A 330 4.75 5.27 -12.43
N VAL A 331 6.02 5.59 -12.22
CA VAL A 331 6.45 6.48 -11.15
C VAL A 331 5.96 7.91 -11.42
N ASP A 332 6.07 8.41 -12.65
CA ASP A 332 5.59 9.74 -13.06
C ASP A 332 4.08 9.90 -12.93
N GLU A 333 3.31 8.87 -13.32
CA GLU A 333 1.85 8.85 -13.17
C GLU A 333 1.42 9.04 -11.70
N ARG A 334 2.21 8.53 -10.76
CA ARG A 334 1.92 8.62 -9.33
C ARG A 334 2.50 9.87 -8.68
N LEU A 335 3.72 10.25 -9.04
CA LEU A 335 4.55 11.25 -8.38
C LEU A 335 5.26 12.10 -9.44
N PRO A 336 4.52 13.01 -10.10
CA PRO A 336 5.10 13.89 -11.11
C PRO A 336 6.12 14.83 -10.44
N GLY A 337 7.27 15.02 -11.07
CA GLY A 337 8.28 15.96 -10.58
C GLY A 337 9.72 15.47 -10.75
N GLN A 338 10.64 16.23 -10.16
CA GLN A 338 12.08 15.92 -10.15
C GLN A 338 12.51 15.44 -8.76
N GLY A 339 13.59 14.66 -8.71
CA GLY A 339 14.16 14.11 -7.47
C GLY A 339 13.99 12.61 -7.35
N GLN A 340 14.65 12.05 -6.34
CA GLN A 340 14.52 10.62 -6.02
C GLN A 340 13.20 10.36 -5.30
N ILE A 341 12.68 9.15 -5.42
CA ILE A 341 11.41 8.74 -4.81
C ILE A 341 11.63 7.45 -4.04
N VAL A 342 11.15 7.42 -2.81
CA VAL A 342 11.14 6.18 -2.03
C VAL A 342 9.92 5.35 -2.39
N ASP A 343 10.15 4.15 -2.91
CA ASP A 343 9.16 3.07 -2.96
C ASP A 343 9.34 2.15 -1.74
N LYS A 344 8.35 2.16 -0.85
CA LYS A 344 8.29 1.36 0.37
C LYS A 344 7.22 0.26 0.24
N THR A 345 7.03 -0.33 -0.92
CA THR A 345 6.14 -1.50 -1.06
C THR A 345 6.71 -2.74 -0.37
N LEU A 346 5.91 -3.38 0.49
CA LEU A 346 6.31 -4.57 1.25
C LEU A 346 6.56 -5.79 0.34
N GLY A 347 5.77 -5.91 -0.73
CA GLY A 347 5.90 -6.97 -1.73
C GLY A 347 7.19 -6.90 -2.56
N THR A 348 7.96 -5.80 -2.48
CA THR A 348 9.24 -5.64 -3.19
C THR A 348 10.24 -6.74 -2.84
N THR A 349 10.15 -7.36 -1.65
CA THR A 349 10.96 -8.53 -1.25
C THR A 349 10.89 -9.68 -2.27
N ARG A 350 9.72 -9.94 -2.85
CA ARG A 350 9.49 -10.97 -3.89
C ARG A 350 9.91 -10.52 -5.29
N LEU A 351 10.10 -9.21 -5.50
CA LEU A 351 10.39 -8.62 -6.81
C LEU A 351 11.78 -7.98 -6.88
N LEU A 352 12.62 -8.21 -5.86
CA LEU A 352 13.91 -7.55 -5.72
C LEU A 352 14.85 -7.89 -6.87
N GLY A 353 14.77 -9.10 -7.43
CA GLY A 353 15.51 -9.50 -8.63
C GLY A 353 15.17 -8.66 -9.85
N LEU A 354 13.89 -8.37 -10.08
CA LEU A 354 13.45 -7.50 -11.16
C LEU A 354 13.91 -6.05 -10.94
N ALA A 355 13.71 -5.52 -9.73
CA ALA A 355 14.17 -4.17 -9.39
C ALA A 355 15.69 -4.04 -9.58
N ALA A 356 16.46 -5.01 -9.07
CA ALA A 356 17.90 -5.04 -9.20
C ALA A 356 18.35 -5.14 -10.67
N ALA A 357 17.73 -6.00 -11.48
CA ALA A 357 18.12 -6.17 -12.87
C ALA A 357 17.76 -4.96 -13.75
N LEU A 358 16.52 -4.46 -13.62
CA LEU A 358 15.96 -3.46 -14.53
C LEU A 358 16.39 -2.03 -14.17
N LEU A 359 16.67 -1.79 -12.88
CA LEU A 359 16.98 -0.48 -12.33
C LEU A 359 18.37 -0.50 -11.66
N PRO A 360 19.47 -0.67 -12.42
CA PRO A 360 20.82 -0.85 -11.90
C PRO A 360 21.29 0.24 -10.94
N GLU A 361 20.84 1.48 -11.14
CA GLU A 361 21.24 2.65 -10.34
C GLU A 361 20.38 2.87 -9.08
N ALA A 362 19.25 2.16 -8.95
CA ALA A 362 18.33 2.34 -7.82
C ALA A 362 18.95 1.82 -6.51
N PRO A 363 19.04 2.64 -5.44
CA PRO A 363 19.48 2.16 -4.14
C PRO A 363 18.49 1.14 -3.57
N LEU A 364 19.00 0.01 -3.10
CA LEU A 364 18.21 -1.07 -2.49
C LEU A 364 18.52 -1.13 -0.99
N ILE A 365 17.48 -1.01 -0.17
CA ILE A 365 17.58 -1.05 1.30
C ILE A 365 16.64 -2.14 1.83
N TRP A 366 17.17 -3.04 2.64
CA TRP A 366 16.40 -4.05 3.36
C TRP A 366 16.46 -3.80 4.86
N VAL A 367 15.30 -3.60 5.50
CA VAL A 367 15.21 -3.38 6.94
C VAL A 367 14.90 -4.69 7.65
N VAL A 368 15.72 -5.01 8.65
CA VAL A 368 15.54 -6.15 9.55
C VAL A 368 15.37 -5.67 10.98
N ARG A 369 14.69 -6.46 11.79
CA ARG A 369 14.39 -6.19 13.19
C ARG A 369 14.26 -7.53 13.92
N ASP A 370 14.36 -7.53 15.24
CA ASP A 370 14.05 -8.69 16.07
C ASP A 370 12.76 -9.39 15.59
N PRO A 371 12.83 -10.69 15.23
CA PRO A 371 11.71 -11.39 14.63
C PRO A 371 10.54 -11.55 15.60
N LEU A 372 10.77 -11.59 16.91
CA LEU A 372 9.70 -11.73 17.90
C LEU A 372 8.90 -10.42 18.04
N ASP A 373 9.60 -9.28 18.08
CA ASP A 373 8.97 -7.96 18.06
C ASP A 373 8.19 -7.71 16.75
N CYS A 374 8.75 -8.12 15.61
CA CYS A 374 8.06 -8.09 14.32
C CYS A 374 6.81 -8.96 14.32
N ALA A 375 6.93 -10.22 14.76
CA ALA A 375 5.80 -11.17 14.81
C ALA A 375 4.67 -10.65 15.70
N TRP A 376 4.99 -10.17 16.89
CA TRP A 376 3.99 -9.55 17.78
C TRP A 376 3.33 -8.34 17.13
N SER A 377 4.13 -7.46 16.52
CA SER A 377 3.56 -6.29 15.85
C SER A 377 2.70 -6.66 14.65
N CYS A 378 3.04 -7.70 13.89
CA CYS A 378 2.23 -8.20 12.78
C CYS A 378 0.90 -8.75 13.30
N PHE A 379 0.97 -9.67 14.28
CA PHE A 379 -0.20 -10.35 14.85
C PHE A 379 -1.23 -9.39 15.48
N ARG A 380 -0.78 -8.32 16.13
CA ARG A 380 -1.67 -7.33 16.77
C ARG A 380 -2.14 -6.21 15.84
N THR A 381 -1.73 -6.22 14.57
CA THR A 381 -2.11 -5.20 13.58
C THR A 381 -3.16 -5.77 12.63
N PHE A 382 -4.26 -5.05 12.42
CA PHE A 382 -5.29 -5.46 11.48
C PHE A 382 -4.89 -5.06 10.05
N PHE A 383 -4.56 -6.04 9.20
CA PHE A 383 -4.23 -5.85 7.79
C PHE A 383 -5.37 -6.33 6.87
N PRO A 384 -6.17 -5.43 6.28
CA PRO A 384 -7.39 -5.83 5.58
C PRO A 384 -7.15 -6.58 4.26
N VAL A 385 -5.95 -6.44 3.66
CA VAL A 385 -5.63 -6.91 2.31
C VAL A 385 -4.17 -7.42 2.24
N ASN A 386 -3.93 -8.45 1.43
CA ASN A 386 -2.61 -8.98 1.00
C ASN A 386 -1.60 -9.40 2.09
N LEU A 387 -2.04 -9.69 3.31
CA LEU A 387 -1.18 -10.11 4.43
C LEU A 387 -1.84 -11.19 5.32
N GLN A 388 -2.50 -12.18 4.70
CA GLN A 388 -3.30 -13.20 5.40
C GLN A 388 -2.49 -14.02 6.42
N TRP A 389 -1.19 -14.20 6.19
CA TRP A 389 -0.29 -14.91 7.10
C TRP A 389 -0.13 -14.23 8.47
N THR A 390 -0.47 -12.94 8.60
CA THR A 390 -0.32 -12.19 9.86
C THR A 390 -1.32 -12.60 10.95
N TYR A 391 -2.34 -13.40 10.60
CA TYR A 391 -3.43 -13.77 11.49
C TYR A 391 -3.24 -15.10 12.21
N ASP A 392 -2.05 -15.68 12.14
CA ASP A 392 -1.70 -16.93 12.81
C ASP A 392 -0.20 -16.99 13.08
N LEU A 393 0.18 -17.38 14.30
CA LEU A 393 1.58 -17.33 14.72
C LEU A 393 2.47 -18.35 13.99
N ASP A 394 1.93 -19.52 13.62
CA ASP A 394 2.66 -20.51 12.82
C ASP A 394 2.81 -20.03 11.36
N ASP A 395 1.78 -19.39 10.81
CA ASP A 395 1.82 -18.79 9.47
C ASP A 395 2.84 -17.63 9.40
N ILE A 396 2.90 -16.77 10.41
CA ILE A 396 3.93 -15.72 10.54
C ILE A 396 5.32 -16.33 10.49
N ALA A 397 5.57 -17.38 11.29
CA ALA A 397 6.87 -18.05 11.30
C ALA A 397 7.24 -18.65 9.94
N CYS A 398 6.28 -19.28 9.26
CA CYS A 398 6.48 -19.83 7.92
C CYS A 398 6.87 -18.74 6.90
N HIS A 399 6.15 -17.61 6.90
CA HIS A 399 6.45 -16.49 6.02
C HIS A 399 7.81 -15.85 6.34
N PHE A 400 8.15 -15.68 7.63
CA PHE A 400 9.42 -15.07 8.04
C PHE A 400 10.62 -15.88 7.58
N ARG A 401 10.55 -17.21 7.64
CA ARG A 401 11.60 -18.08 7.10
C ARG A 401 11.83 -17.89 5.61
N LEU A 402 10.75 -17.74 4.83
CA LEU A 402 10.87 -17.41 3.41
C LEU A 402 11.55 -16.05 3.19
N GLN A 403 11.30 -15.09 4.06
CA GLN A 403 11.95 -13.78 4.01
C GLN A 403 13.44 -13.86 4.37
N ASP A 404 13.83 -14.72 5.32
CA ASP A 404 15.23 -14.99 5.64
C ASP A 404 15.97 -15.72 4.50
N GLU A 405 15.28 -16.62 3.80
CA GLU A 405 15.79 -17.26 2.57
C GLU A 405 16.02 -16.21 1.47
N LEU A 406 15.03 -15.34 1.21
CA LEU A 406 15.17 -14.24 0.25
C LEU A 406 16.34 -13.32 0.60
N LEU A 407 16.39 -12.82 1.84
CA LEU A 407 17.41 -11.88 2.29
C LEU A 407 18.81 -12.47 2.10
N ARG A 408 19.04 -13.70 2.55
CA ARG A 408 20.35 -14.38 2.39
C ARG A 408 20.77 -14.49 0.93
N HIS A 409 19.86 -14.90 0.06
CA HIS A 409 20.14 -15.01 -1.38
C HIS A 409 20.49 -13.66 -2.00
N TRP A 410 19.71 -12.62 -1.72
CA TRP A 410 19.93 -11.31 -2.30
C TRP A 410 21.18 -10.62 -1.75
N GLN A 411 21.54 -10.85 -0.48
CA GLN A 411 22.81 -10.38 0.05
C GLN A 411 24.01 -11.04 -0.64
N ASP A 412 23.93 -12.35 -0.91
CA ASP A 412 25.00 -13.10 -1.59
C ASP A 412 25.22 -12.62 -3.03
N ILE A 413 24.12 -12.29 -3.74
CA ILE A 413 24.17 -11.84 -5.13
C ILE A 413 24.48 -10.35 -5.27
N LEU A 414 23.87 -9.49 -4.45
CA LEU A 414 23.92 -8.04 -4.62
C LEU A 414 25.08 -7.40 -3.85
N GLY A 415 25.62 -8.06 -2.82
CA GLY A 415 26.68 -7.51 -1.98
C GLY A 415 26.35 -6.09 -1.49
N ASP A 416 27.29 -5.17 -1.68
CA ASP A 416 27.17 -3.77 -1.26
C ASP A 416 26.02 -3.00 -1.95
N ARG A 417 25.45 -3.52 -3.04
CA ARG A 417 24.28 -2.90 -3.68
C ARG A 417 23.02 -3.01 -2.83
N LEU A 418 22.94 -3.96 -1.90
CA LEU A 418 21.86 -4.11 -0.95
C LEU A 418 22.30 -3.67 0.46
N LEU A 419 21.86 -2.50 0.90
CA LEU A 419 22.10 -2.06 2.28
C LEU A 419 21.12 -2.74 3.23
N VAL A 420 21.64 -3.53 4.17
CA VAL A 420 20.82 -4.11 5.25
C VAL A 420 20.88 -3.22 6.49
N VAL A 421 19.73 -2.68 6.87
CA VAL A 421 19.56 -1.81 8.04
C VAL A 421 18.94 -2.62 9.17
N ARG A 422 19.68 -2.82 10.28
CA ARG A 422 19.09 -3.39 11.51
C ARG A 422 18.41 -2.27 12.30
N TYR A 423 17.11 -2.40 12.53
CA TYR A 423 16.29 -1.40 13.22
C TYR A 423 16.87 -1.01 14.58
N GLU A 424 17.32 -1.98 15.37
CA GLU A 424 17.90 -1.74 16.69
C GLU A 424 19.15 -0.86 16.58
N ASN A 425 20.01 -1.14 15.60
CA ASN A 425 21.22 -0.34 15.40
C ASN A 425 20.88 1.10 14.97
N LEU A 426 19.88 1.27 14.08
CA LEU A 426 19.40 2.59 13.66
C LEU A 426 18.79 3.37 14.83
N VAL A 427 18.07 2.71 15.73
CA VAL A 427 17.48 3.37 16.91
C VAL A 427 18.55 3.74 17.94
N ASP A 428 19.56 2.88 18.11
CA ASP A 428 20.59 3.04 19.14
C ASP A 428 21.68 4.04 18.75
N ASP A 429 21.99 4.16 17.45
CA ASP A 429 22.85 5.21 16.90
C ASP A 429 22.25 5.80 15.61
N PRO A 430 21.23 6.67 15.74
CA PRO A 430 20.59 7.27 14.57
C PRO A 430 21.55 8.10 13.73
N GLY A 431 22.50 8.79 14.37
CA GLY A 431 23.45 9.66 13.69
C GLY A 431 24.30 8.91 12.66
N GLU A 432 24.92 7.80 13.09
CA GLU A 432 25.73 6.96 12.21
C GLU A 432 24.89 6.31 11.10
N TRP A 433 23.77 5.69 11.44
CA TRP A 433 22.97 4.95 10.46
C TRP A 433 22.27 5.84 9.44
N ILE A 434 21.82 7.04 9.84
CA ILE A 434 21.24 8.01 8.90
C ILE A 434 22.29 8.40 7.85
N ARG A 435 23.53 8.71 8.25
CA ARG A 435 24.61 9.01 7.29
C ARG A 435 24.89 7.86 6.35
N ARG A 436 24.93 6.64 6.87
CA ARG A 436 25.17 5.43 6.08
C ARG A 436 24.07 5.18 5.05
N ILE A 437 22.81 5.41 5.44
CA ILE A 437 21.65 5.34 4.54
C ILE A 437 21.75 6.42 3.44
N LEU A 438 22.05 7.67 3.80
CA LEU A 438 22.18 8.75 2.83
C LEU A 438 23.33 8.50 1.84
N ALA A 439 24.49 8.06 2.34
CA ALA A 439 25.64 7.72 1.50
C ALA A 439 25.30 6.59 0.51
N HIS A 440 24.58 5.56 0.95
CA HIS A 440 24.09 4.48 0.08
C HIS A 440 23.13 4.97 -1.01
N CYS A 441 22.34 5.99 -0.71
CA CYS A 441 21.43 6.62 -1.66
C CYS A 441 22.08 7.68 -2.56
N GLY A 442 23.35 8.01 -2.33
CA GLY A 442 24.03 9.11 -3.03
C GLY A 442 23.54 10.51 -2.62
N LEU A 443 23.00 10.65 -1.41
CA LEU A 443 22.42 11.89 -0.89
C LEU A 443 23.40 12.60 0.06
N PRO A 444 23.56 13.93 -0.04
CA PRO A 444 24.29 14.70 0.95
C PRO A 444 23.55 14.74 2.30
N GLU A 445 24.28 15.06 3.37
CA GLU A 445 23.66 15.29 4.68
C GLU A 445 22.90 16.62 4.73
N GLU A 446 21.68 16.57 5.26
CA GLU A 446 20.85 17.75 5.52
C GLU A 446 20.30 17.70 6.95
N PRO A 447 20.19 18.80 7.70
CA PRO A 447 19.78 18.77 9.11
C PRO A 447 18.45 18.06 9.39
N GLN A 448 17.48 18.19 8.50
CA GLN A 448 16.12 17.69 8.72
C GLN A 448 16.01 16.16 8.66
N VAL A 449 16.94 15.44 8.03
CA VAL A 449 16.97 13.96 7.99
C VAL A 449 17.20 13.34 9.37
N PHE A 450 17.78 14.10 10.30
CA PHE A 450 17.98 13.70 11.71
C PHE A 450 16.77 14.03 12.59
N THR A 451 15.77 14.73 12.07
CA THR A 451 14.49 15.00 12.75
C THR A 451 13.30 14.51 11.93
N PRO A 452 13.26 13.22 11.54
CA PRO A 452 12.27 12.69 10.59
C PRO A 452 10.81 12.84 11.07
N HIS A 453 10.60 12.89 12.38
CA HIS A 453 9.30 13.10 13.02
C HIS A 453 8.67 14.48 12.74
N LYS A 454 9.49 15.47 12.35
CA LYS A 454 9.01 16.81 11.99
C LYS A 454 8.52 16.91 10.55
N THR A 455 8.83 15.92 9.71
CA THR A 455 8.47 15.94 8.29
C THR A 455 6.96 15.79 8.13
N GLU A 456 6.35 16.87 7.62
CA GLU A 456 4.92 16.96 7.36
C GLU A 456 4.57 16.27 6.04
N ARG A 457 4.13 15.02 6.16
CA ARG A 457 3.55 14.27 5.05
C ARG A 457 2.40 13.38 5.49
N VAL A 458 1.60 12.99 4.51
CA VAL A 458 0.61 11.92 4.68
C VAL A 458 1.34 10.59 4.76
N VAL A 459 1.05 9.82 5.82
CA VAL A 459 1.55 8.45 6.00
C VAL A 459 0.30 7.60 6.21
N THR A 460 0.10 6.62 5.34
CA THR A 460 -1.12 5.77 5.31
C THR A 460 -0.90 4.38 5.90
N THR A 461 0.32 4.09 6.36
CA THR A 461 0.68 2.78 6.88
C THR A 461 0.19 2.58 8.32
N ALA A 462 0.11 1.32 8.78
CA ALA A 462 -0.15 1.02 10.19
C ALA A 462 0.94 1.58 11.17
N SER A 463 2.08 2.08 10.66
CA SER A 463 3.14 2.69 11.47
C SER A 463 2.96 4.21 11.69
N THR A 464 1.92 4.84 11.13
CA THR A 464 1.80 6.30 11.04
C THR A 464 2.00 7.03 12.35
N MET A 465 1.43 6.55 13.46
CA MET A 465 1.56 7.21 14.76
C MET A 465 2.97 7.07 15.36
N GLN A 466 3.71 6.00 15.02
CA GLN A 466 5.03 5.73 15.57
C GLN A 466 6.11 6.64 14.98
N VAL A 467 6.09 6.82 13.65
CA VAL A 467 7.10 7.64 12.95
C VAL A 467 6.95 9.15 13.16
N ARG A 468 5.88 9.57 13.84
CA ARG A 468 5.62 10.97 14.21
C ARG A 468 6.20 11.35 15.57
N ARG A 469 6.78 10.40 16.30
CA ARG A 469 7.55 10.65 17.51
C ARG A 469 9.04 10.68 17.16
N PRO A 470 9.87 11.40 17.93
CA PRO A 470 11.33 11.25 17.83
C PRO A 470 11.74 9.78 17.85
N ILE A 471 12.84 9.45 17.15
CA ILE A 471 13.39 8.09 17.17
C ILE A 471 13.60 7.68 18.64
N ASN A 472 13.02 6.54 19.02
CA ASN A 472 12.95 6.09 20.39
C ASN A 472 12.98 4.56 20.46
N ARG A 473 13.16 4.05 21.68
CA ARG A 473 13.31 2.62 21.96
C ARG A 473 11.99 1.91 22.28
N ASP A 474 10.83 2.56 22.18
CA ASP A 474 9.53 1.97 22.55
C ASP A 474 9.19 0.72 21.71
N GLY A 475 9.76 0.62 20.50
CA GLY A 475 9.63 -0.56 19.65
C GLY A 475 10.45 -1.76 20.17
N ILE A 476 11.60 -1.54 20.78
CA ILE A 476 12.54 -2.61 21.11
C ILE A 476 12.07 -3.36 22.37
N GLY A 477 11.86 -4.67 22.25
CA GLY A 477 11.37 -5.52 23.32
C GLY A 477 9.85 -5.44 23.56
N ALA A 478 9.09 -4.89 22.60
CA ALA A 478 7.64 -4.76 22.68
C ALA A 478 6.92 -6.11 22.80
N ALA A 479 7.52 -7.21 22.33
CA ALA A 479 6.99 -8.56 22.48
C ALA A 479 7.26 -9.19 23.85
N ARG A 480 8.14 -8.61 24.69
CA ARG A 480 8.54 -9.19 25.97
C ARG A 480 7.36 -9.53 26.90
N PRO A 481 6.34 -8.65 27.08
CA PRO A 481 5.19 -8.97 27.93
C PRO A 481 4.28 -10.06 27.36
N TYR A 482 4.43 -10.39 26.07
CA TYR A 482 3.60 -11.34 25.34
C TYR A 482 4.33 -12.64 25.03
N ARG A 483 5.59 -12.79 25.46
CA ARG A 483 6.47 -13.89 25.07
C ARG A 483 5.86 -15.27 25.29
N GLU A 484 5.13 -15.47 26.39
CA GLU A 484 4.46 -16.74 26.68
C GLU A 484 3.39 -17.10 25.64
N PHE A 485 2.67 -16.11 25.12
CA PHE A 485 1.62 -16.31 24.12
C PHE A 485 2.20 -16.51 22.70
N LEU A 486 3.43 -16.07 22.48
CA LEU A 486 4.13 -16.16 21.19
C LEU A 486 4.90 -17.48 21.00
N GLN A 487 4.78 -18.42 21.94
CA GLN A 487 5.46 -19.72 21.86
C GLN A 487 5.23 -20.47 20.54
N PRO A 488 4.01 -20.49 19.93
CA PRO A 488 3.82 -21.13 18.62
C PRO A 488 4.72 -20.55 17.53
N PHE A 489 4.85 -19.21 17.47
CA PHE A 489 5.79 -18.56 16.55
C PHE A 489 7.23 -18.95 16.85
N ILE A 490 7.65 -18.91 18.12
CA ILE A 490 9.03 -19.24 18.54
C ILE A 490 9.39 -20.67 18.11
N ASP A 491 8.50 -21.63 18.36
CA ASP A 491 8.72 -23.04 18.03
C ASP A 491 8.75 -23.29 16.52
N ALA A 492 7.88 -22.62 15.76
CA ALA A 492 7.81 -22.77 14.32
C ALA A 492 8.97 -22.07 13.58
N TYR A 493 9.40 -20.90 14.06
CA TYR A 493 10.47 -20.10 13.46
C TYR A 493 11.87 -20.68 13.71
N SER A 494 12.05 -21.43 14.81
CA SER A 494 13.33 -22.07 15.16
C SER A 494 13.63 -23.37 14.43
N LYS A 495 12.64 -23.93 13.71
CA LYS A 495 12.84 -25.07 12.80
C LYS A 495 13.62 -24.62 11.56
#